data_AF-U2J047-F1
#
_entry.id   AF-U2J047-F1
#
_cell.length_a   1.000
_cell.length_b   1.000
_cell.length_c   1.000
_cell.angle_alpha   90.00
_cell.angle_beta   90.00
_cell.angle_gamma   90.00
#
_symmetry.space_group_name_H-M   'P 1'
#
loop_
_entity.id
_entity.type
_entity.pdbx_description
1 polymer ?
#
loop_
_entity_poly.entity_id
_entity_poly.type
_entity_poly.pdbx_seq_one_letter_code
_entity_poly.pdbx_strand_id
1 'polypeptide(L)'
;MKKRFFFLLLCLVPVSIFGQQYEKDQRTAIERQDEHNRYNANHISQVQILKALELAGVNVFNILLKPFDKAYQFDIILTEYKDGEIVKRRSVGVMNDNTYRYYKNNDPFTNKVSVDYIDQITFFAKDMDSLVYLKVETYIGALQGIKLTKHLTRHGQGYSWRSYSKTDWKLNQEIPVLVYASSWVDKTHRIERSCAAADLSSNILEAKALFDNSPHYYVISYVVFEEQDKKSP
;
A
#
# COMPACT_ATOMS: atom_id res chain seq x y z
N MET A 1 69.32 -10.51 20.77
CA MET A 1 67.94 -10.97 20.46
C MET A 1 66.87 -10.47 21.44
N LYS A 2 67.12 -10.41 22.77
CA LYS A 2 66.14 -9.93 23.79
C LYS A 2 65.52 -8.53 23.54
N LYS A 3 66.29 -7.55 23.05
CA LYS A 3 65.79 -6.17 22.79
C LYS A 3 64.80 -6.04 21.62
N ARG A 4 64.87 -6.93 20.61
CA ARG A 4 63.94 -6.91 19.46
C ARG A 4 62.58 -7.53 19.80
N PHE A 5 62.54 -8.46 20.75
CA PHE A 5 61.32 -9.10 21.22
C PHE A 5 60.44 -8.14 22.04
N PHE A 6 61.07 -7.26 22.83
CA PHE A 6 60.37 -6.27 23.65
C PHE A 6 59.62 -5.22 22.81
N PHE A 7 60.21 -4.81 21.68
CA PHE A 7 59.58 -3.88 20.74
C PHE A 7 58.36 -4.50 20.03
N LEU A 8 58.43 -5.79 19.69
CA LEU A 8 57.33 -6.53 19.07
C LEU A 8 56.15 -6.72 20.02
N LEU A 9 56.43 -6.94 21.32
CA LEU A 9 55.39 -7.03 22.35
C LEU A 9 54.69 -5.68 22.57
N LEU A 10 55.44 -4.57 22.55
CA LEU A 10 54.91 -3.21 22.72
C LEU A 10 54.00 -2.77 21.55
N CYS A 11 54.22 -3.28 20.33
CA CYS A 11 53.37 -3.01 19.18
C CYS A 11 52.04 -3.80 19.19
N LEU A 12 51.90 -4.85 20.02
CA LEU A 12 50.68 -5.67 20.10
C LEU A 12 49.71 -5.23 21.21
N VAL A 13 50.17 -4.42 22.17
CA VAL A 13 49.34 -3.88 23.25
C VAL A 13 48.25 -2.90 22.77
N PRO A 14 48.47 -2.01 21.77
CA PRO A 14 47.41 -1.12 21.30
C PRO A 14 46.28 -1.87 20.61
N VAL A 15 46.58 -2.97 19.91
CA VAL A 15 45.59 -3.74 19.12
C VAL A 15 44.55 -4.41 20.02
N SER A 16 44.93 -4.76 21.26
CA SER A 16 44.00 -5.35 22.23
C SER A 16 43.15 -4.31 22.98
N ILE A 17 43.58 -3.03 23.04
CA ILE A 17 42.82 -1.97 23.72
C ILE A 17 41.73 -1.38 22.81
N PHE A 18 41.91 -1.43 21.48
CA PHE A 18 40.90 -1.03 20.50
C PHE A 18 40.03 -2.18 19.99
N GLY A 19 40.11 -3.37 20.60
CA GLY A 19 39.19 -4.45 20.32
C GLY A 19 37.78 -4.06 20.76
N GLN A 20 36.94 -3.59 19.83
CA GLN A 20 35.53 -3.37 20.11
C GLN A 20 34.91 -4.70 20.55
N GLN A 21 34.50 -4.77 21.82
CA GLN A 21 33.66 -5.86 22.30
C GLN A 21 32.26 -5.63 21.76
N TYR A 22 31.87 -6.46 20.79
CA TYR A 22 30.50 -6.49 20.30
C TYR A 22 29.63 -7.19 21.32
N GLU A 23 28.96 -6.41 22.17
CA GLU A 23 27.93 -6.94 23.06
C GLU A 23 26.57 -6.84 22.38
N LYS A 24 25.78 -7.91 22.48
CA LYS A 24 24.43 -7.95 21.91
C LYS A 24 23.52 -7.03 22.73
N ASP A 25 23.01 -5.97 22.09
CA ASP A 25 22.05 -5.05 22.70
C ASP A 25 20.79 -5.82 23.15
N GLN A 26 20.52 -5.82 24.45
CA GLN A 26 19.41 -6.53 25.08
C GLN A 26 18.13 -5.68 25.13
N ARG A 27 18.22 -4.39 24.80
CA ARG A 27 17.05 -3.49 24.78
C ARG A 27 16.04 -3.95 23.73
N THR A 28 14.76 -3.78 24.04
CA THR A 28 13.66 -4.00 23.10
C THR A 28 13.79 -3.07 21.89
N ALA A 29 13.06 -3.36 20.80
CA ALA A 29 13.04 -2.48 19.63
C ALA A 29 12.55 -1.06 19.99
N ILE A 30 11.55 -0.95 20.87
CA ILE A 30 11.01 0.33 21.32
C ILE A 30 12.04 1.11 22.13
N GLU A 31 12.71 0.48 23.10
CA GLU A 31 13.75 1.13 23.91
C GLU A 31 14.97 1.57 23.07
N ARG A 32 15.27 0.87 21.97
CA ARG A 32 16.34 1.28 21.04
C ARG A 32 15.94 2.45 20.14
N GLN A 33 14.67 2.54 19.76
CA GLN A 33 14.16 3.55 18.82
C GLN A 33 13.62 4.79 19.52
N ASP A 34 13.24 4.67 20.81
CA ASP A 34 12.70 5.74 21.65
C ASP A 34 13.36 5.71 23.05
N GLU A 35 14.69 5.75 23.10
CA GLU A 35 15.49 5.62 24.34
C GLU A 35 15.09 6.62 25.43
N HIS A 36 14.63 7.80 25.04
CA HIS A 36 14.19 8.84 25.97
C HIS A 36 12.66 8.93 26.11
N ASN A 37 11.93 7.92 25.65
CA ASN A 37 10.47 7.87 25.64
C ASN A 37 9.82 9.16 25.07
N ARG A 38 10.47 9.78 24.08
CA ARG A 38 10.07 11.04 23.46
C ARG A 38 8.69 10.94 22.84
N TYR A 39 8.33 9.78 22.28
CA TYR A 39 7.06 9.56 21.61
C TYR A 39 6.04 8.86 22.51
N ASN A 40 6.46 8.42 23.69
CA ASN A 40 5.62 7.67 24.61
C ASN A 40 4.96 6.44 23.98
N ALA A 41 5.71 5.72 23.14
CA ALA A 41 5.19 4.68 22.25
C ALA A 41 4.40 3.59 22.99
N ASN A 42 4.79 3.27 24.23
CA ASN A 42 4.12 2.26 25.06
C ASN A 42 2.68 2.63 25.48
N HIS A 43 2.29 3.91 25.38
CA HIS A 43 0.95 4.40 25.74
C HIS A 43 0.10 4.80 24.53
N ILE A 44 0.60 4.56 23.30
CA ILE A 44 -0.15 4.83 22.08
C ILE A 44 -0.90 3.56 21.68
N SER A 45 -2.23 3.62 21.77
CA SER A 45 -3.13 2.57 21.28
C SER A 45 -3.23 2.58 19.76
N GLN A 46 -3.62 1.44 19.17
CA GLN A 46 -3.91 1.34 17.73
C GLN A 46 -4.97 2.36 17.29
N VAL A 47 -5.97 2.65 18.12
CA VAL A 47 -7.00 3.65 17.82
C VAL A 47 -6.41 5.06 17.70
N GLN A 48 -5.43 5.42 18.54
CA GLN A 48 -4.75 6.71 18.43
C GLN A 48 -3.89 6.78 17.16
N ILE A 49 -3.28 5.68 16.73
CA ILE A 49 -2.57 5.60 15.44
C ILE A 49 -3.55 5.82 14.29
N LEU A 50 -4.71 5.16 14.29
CA LEU A 50 -5.73 5.33 13.25
C LEU A 50 -6.24 6.77 13.18
N LYS A 51 -6.51 7.42 14.32
CA LYS A 51 -6.88 8.84 14.38
C LYS A 51 -5.77 9.76 13.88
N ALA A 52 -4.51 9.45 14.19
CA ALA A 52 -3.37 10.21 13.68
C ALA A 52 -3.25 10.08 12.15
N LEU A 53 -3.50 8.89 11.59
CA LEU A 53 -3.56 8.69 10.15
C LEU A 53 -4.73 9.46 9.52
N GLU A 54 -5.92 9.44 10.13
CA GLU A 54 -7.08 10.22 9.68
C GLU A 54 -6.79 11.72 9.67
N LEU A 55 -6.21 12.27 10.75
CA LEU A 55 -5.78 13.67 10.82
C LEU A 55 -4.69 13.99 9.79
N ALA A 56 -3.83 13.02 9.51
CA ALA A 56 -2.87 13.12 8.43
C ALA A 56 -3.51 12.89 7.05
N GLY A 57 -4.81 12.65 6.92
CA GLY A 57 -5.46 12.36 5.63
C GLY A 57 -4.92 11.10 4.95
N VAL A 58 -4.34 10.16 5.71
CA VAL A 58 -3.80 8.90 5.20
C VAL A 58 -4.84 7.79 5.38
N ASN A 59 -5.17 7.13 4.28
CA ASN A 59 -6.01 5.94 4.25
C ASN A 59 -5.20 4.75 3.76
N VAL A 60 -5.44 3.58 4.34
CA VAL A 60 -4.80 2.33 3.95
C VAL A 60 -5.90 1.32 3.62
N PHE A 61 -5.86 0.77 2.42
CA PHE A 61 -6.79 -0.25 1.95
C PHE A 61 -6.02 -1.51 1.64
N ASN A 62 -6.29 -2.59 2.35
CA ASN A 62 -5.70 -3.88 2.06
C ASN A 62 -6.72 -4.75 1.32
N ILE A 63 -6.41 -5.12 0.08
CA ILE A 63 -7.27 -5.93 -0.77
C ILE A 63 -6.70 -7.34 -0.80
N LEU A 64 -7.45 -8.28 -0.24
CA LEU A 64 -7.09 -9.70 -0.30
C LEU A 64 -7.41 -10.25 -1.70
N LEU A 65 -6.48 -11.04 -2.21
CA LEU A 65 -6.59 -11.72 -3.48
C LEU A 65 -6.87 -13.20 -3.23
N LYS A 66 -7.64 -13.80 -4.14
CA LYS A 66 -7.76 -15.25 -4.21
C LYS A 66 -6.39 -15.86 -4.55
N PRO A 67 -6.01 -17.03 -3.98
CA PRO A 67 -4.74 -17.68 -4.29
C PRO A 67 -4.54 -17.89 -5.79
N PHE A 68 -3.29 -17.73 -6.23
CA PHE A 68 -2.86 -18.05 -7.58
C PHE A 68 -2.31 -19.48 -7.64
N ASP A 69 -2.50 -20.12 -8.79
CA ASP A 69 -2.04 -21.48 -9.09
C ASP A 69 -0.77 -21.51 -9.97
N LYS A 70 -0.47 -20.39 -10.65
CA LYS A 70 0.74 -20.17 -11.44
C LYS A 70 1.13 -18.69 -11.45
N ALA A 71 2.23 -18.37 -12.11
CA ALA A 71 2.66 -16.99 -12.31
C ALA A 71 1.70 -16.26 -13.27
N TYR A 72 1.37 -15.02 -12.91
CA TYR A 72 0.53 -14.14 -13.69
C TYR A 72 1.11 -12.72 -13.72
N GLN A 73 0.66 -11.96 -14.71
CA GLN A 73 0.86 -10.52 -14.76
C GLN A 73 -0.40 -9.84 -14.24
N PHE A 74 -0.26 -8.67 -13.64
CA PHE A 74 -1.40 -7.85 -13.31
C PHE A 74 -1.15 -6.38 -13.57
N ASP A 75 -2.19 -5.70 -14.02
CA ASP A 75 -2.17 -4.27 -14.30
C ASP A 75 -3.18 -3.57 -13.40
N ILE A 76 -2.79 -2.43 -12.86
CA ILE A 76 -3.70 -1.55 -12.14
C ILE A 76 -4.26 -0.54 -13.13
N ILE A 77 -5.58 -0.52 -13.26
CA ILE A 77 -6.29 0.39 -14.15
C ILE A 77 -6.92 1.51 -13.32
N LEU A 78 -6.74 2.73 -13.78
CA LEU A 78 -7.41 3.90 -13.25
C LEU A 78 -8.35 4.46 -14.31
N THR A 79 -9.64 4.50 -13.99
CA THR A 79 -10.68 5.07 -14.84
C THR A 79 -11.33 6.25 -14.13
N GLU A 80 -11.32 7.40 -14.78
CA GLU A 80 -11.92 8.66 -14.35
C GLU A 80 -13.26 8.85 -15.05
N TYR A 81 -14.27 9.19 -14.26
CA TYR A 81 -15.62 9.46 -14.72
C TYR A 81 -16.04 10.87 -14.37
N LYS A 82 -16.81 11.49 -15.27
CA LYS A 82 -17.50 12.75 -15.03
C LYS A 82 -18.92 12.64 -15.57
N ASP A 83 -19.89 12.94 -14.71
CA ASP A 83 -21.32 12.85 -15.03
C ASP A 83 -21.72 11.47 -15.62
N GLY A 84 -21.09 10.40 -15.14
CA GLY A 84 -21.32 9.01 -15.58
C GLY A 84 -20.52 8.57 -16.81
N GLU A 85 -19.87 9.48 -17.51
CA GLU A 85 -19.09 9.20 -18.73
C GLU A 85 -17.60 9.03 -18.43
N ILE A 86 -16.92 8.14 -19.17
CA ILE A 86 -15.47 7.94 -19.03
C ILE A 86 -14.75 9.16 -19.63
N VAL A 87 -14.01 9.87 -18.80
CA VAL A 87 -13.13 10.98 -19.22
C VAL A 87 -11.76 10.47 -19.60
N LYS A 88 -11.22 9.55 -18.80
CA LYS A 88 -9.86 9.05 -18.95
C LYS A 88 -9.74 7.64 -18.40
N ARG A 89 -9.10 6.76 -19.15
CA ARG A 89 -8.74 5.42 -18.69
C ARG A 89 -7.27 5.17 -18.99
N ARG A 90 -6.52 4.69 -18.01
CA ARG A 90 -5.09 4.37 -18.19
C ARG A 90 -4.65 3.23 -17.28
N SER A 91 -3.66 2.47 -17.75
CA SER A 91 -2.80 1.68 -16.87
C SER A 91 -1.96 2.61 -16.01
N VAL A 92 -1.88 2.33 -14.71
CA VAL A 92 -0.97 3.05 -13.79
C VAL A 92 0.26 2.24 -13.45
N GLY A 93 0.29 0.95 -13.80
CA GLY A 93 1.48 0.14 -13.72
C GLY A 93 1.18 -1.35 -13.87
N VAL A 94 2.00 -2.00 -14.68
CA VAL A 94 1.99 -3.45 -14.89
C VAL A 94 3.05 -4.10 -14.00
N MET A 95 2.63 -5.09 -13.22
CA MET A 95 3.50 -6.00 -12.50
C MET A 95 3.58 -7.30 -13.31
N ASN A 96 4.75 -7.55 -13.90
CA ASN A 96 4.97 -8.65 -14.85
C ASN A 96 5.15 -10.02 -14.16
N ASP A 97 5.24 -10.03 -12.84
CA ASP A 97 5.41 -11.22 -12.03
C ASP A 97 4.66 -10.99 -10.72
N ASN A 98 3.91 -11.99 -10.26
CA ASN A 98 3.17 -11.96 -9.00
C ASN A 98 3.81 -12.87 -7.94
N THR A 99 5.03 -13.36 -8.16
CA THR A 99 5.76 -14.23 -7.24
C THR A 99 6.73 -13.45 -6.35
N TYR A 100 6.91 -13.91 -5.11
CA TYR A 100 7.93 -13.39 -4.19
C TYR A 100 8.75 -14.51 -3.57
N ARG A 101 9.96 -14.18 -3.14
CA ARG A 101 10.93 -15.11 -2.54
C ARG A 101 11.01 -14.91 -1.04
N TYR A 102 11.04 -16.00 -0.28
CA TYR A 102 11.17 -15.96 1.18
C TYR A 102 12.03 -17.11 1.72
N TYR A 103 12.54 -16.93 2.94
CA TYR A 103 13.31 -17.95 3.66
C TYR A 103 12.42 -18.63 4.70
N LYS A 104 12.23 -19.92 4.57
CA LYS A 104 11.49 -20.71 5.57
C LYS A 104 12.39 -20.89 6.80
N ASN A 105 11.85 -20.62 7.99
CA ASN A 105 12.48 -20.79 9.32
C ASN A 105 13.61 -19.81 9.69
N ASN A 106 13.74 -18.63 9.06
CA ASN A 106 14.77 -17.63 9.39
C ASN A 106 16.21 -18.20 9.46
N ASP A 107 16.49 -19.29 8.73
CA ASP A 107 17.82 -19.89 8.66
C ASP A 107 18.52 -19.39 7.38
N PRO A 108 19.31 -18.30 7.44
CA PRO A 108 20.04 -17.78 6.29
C PRO A 108 21.14 -18.74 5.81
N PHE A 109 21.44 -19.83 6.53
CA PHE A 109 22.52 -20.75 6.23
C PHE A 109 22.07 -21.96 5.40
N THR A 110 20.78 -22.28 5.36
CA THR A 110 20.28 -23.42 4.54
C THR A 110 20.09 -23.08 3.07
N ASN A 111 20.16 -21.80 2.66
CA ASN A 111 20.03 -21.33 1.28
C ASN A 111 18.79 -21.81 0.51
N LYS A 112 17.78 -22.40 1.18
CA LYS A 112 16.54 -22.84 0.54
C LYS A 112 15.57 -21.67 0.42
N VAL A 113 15.71 -20.93 -0.67
CA VAL A 113 14.74 -19.92 -1.08
C VAL A 113 13.45 -20.61 -1.54
N SER A 114 12.34 -20.27 -0.90
CA SER A 114 11.00 -20.66 -1.33
C SER A 114 10.38 -19.55 -2.17
N VAL A 115 9.47 -19.91 -3.08
CA VAL A 115 8.72 -18.98 -3.92
C VAL A 115 7.24 -19.16 -3.60
N ASP A 116 6.52 -18.06 -3.48
CA ASP A 116 5.05 -18.03 -3.35
C ASP A 116 4.46 -16.91 -4.20
N TYR A 117 3.13 -16.84 -4.27
CA TYR A 117 2.39 -15.80 -4.97
C TYR A 117 1.89 -14.73 -4.00
N ILE A 118 1.83 -13.48 -4.46
CA ILE A 118 1.17 -12.42 -3.68
C ILE A 118 -0.29 -12.83 -3.41
N ASP A 119 -0.77 -12.51 -2.22
CA ASP A 119 -2.14 -12.77 -1.77
C ASP A 119 -2.87 -11.49 -1.36
N GLN A 120 -2.21 -10.33 -1.48
CA GLN A 120 -2.79 -9.04 -1.17
C GLN A 120 -2.15 -7.89 -1.95
N ILE A 121 -2.91 -6.81 -2.11
CA ILE A 121 -2.46 -5.53 -2.63
C ILE A 121 -2.86 -4.46 -1.62
N THR A 122 -1.89 -3.66 -1.19
CA THR A 122 -2.14 -2.55 -0.26
C THR A 122 -2.11 -1.22 -1.00
N PHE A 123 -3.17 -0.43 -0.86
CA PHE A 123 -3.26 0.93 -1.37
C PHE A 123 -3.11 1.92 -0.23
N PHE A 124 -2.18 2.85 -0.36
CA PHE A 124 -2.02 3.99 0.52
C PHE A 124 -2.49 5.24 -0.21
N ALA A 125 -3.49 5.91 0.33
CA ALA A 125 -3.99 7.17 -0.20
C ALA A 125 -3.68 8.30 0.78
N LYS A 126 -3.03 9.36 0.31
CA LYS A 126 -2.77 10.59 1.05
C LYS A 126 -3.62 11.71 0.45
N ASP A 127 -4.64 12.07 1.20
CA ASP A 127 -5.55 13.15 0.87
C ASP A 127 -4.90 14.51 1.16
N MET A 128 -5.03 15.42 0.20
CA MET A 128 -4.62 16.83 0.25
C MET A 128 -5.75 17.68 -0.34
N ASP A 129 -5.74 18.98 -0.11
CA ASP A 129 -6.89 19.86 -0.43
C ASP A 129 -7.49 19.63 -1.82
N SER A 130 -6.68 19.67 -2.88
CA SER A 130 -7.13 19.55 -4.28
C SER A 130 -6.77 18.23 -4.98
N LEU A 131 -6.04 17.34 -4.31
CA LEU A 131 -5.51 16.12 -4.94
C LEU A 131 -5.37 15.00 -3.92
N VAL A 132 -5.32 13.77 -4.43
CA VAL A 132 -4.94 12.59 -3.65
C VAL A 132 -3.75 11.91 -4.30
N TYR A 133 -2.75 11.61 -3.49
CA TYR A 133 -1.64 10.74 -3.89
C TYR A 133 -1.96 9.30 -3.52
N LEU A 134 -1.90 8.42 -4.51
CA LEU A 134 -2.06 6.99 -4.34
C LEU A 134 -0.72 6.29 -4.54
N LYS A 135 -0.42 5.37 -3.63
CA LYS A 135 0.67 4.41 -3.72
C LYS A 135 0.06 3.01 -3.63
N VAL A 136 0.52 2.10 -4.47
CA VAL A 136 0.11 0.70 -4.49
C VAL A 136 1.33 -0.13 -4.12
N GLU A 137 1.20 -1.02 -3.14
CA GLU A 137 2.26 -1.90 -2.68
C GLU A 137 1.83 -3.35 -2.72
N THR A 138 2.79 -4.20 -3.05
CA THR A 138 2.74 -5.66 -2.91
C THR A 138 4.06 -6.11 -2.27
N TYR A 139 4.22 -7.40 -1.99
CA TYR A 139 5.49 -7.93 -1.44
C TYR A 139 6.71 -7.69 -2.33
N ILE A 140 6.50 -7.53 -3.64
CA ILE A 140 7.56 -7.43 -4.64
C ILE A 140 7.98 -5.99 -4.97
N GLY A 141 7.14 -5.01 -4.66
CA GLY A 141 7.40 -3.64 -5.05
C GLY A 141 6.23 -2.69 -4.86
N ALA A 142 6.44 -1.45 -5.28
CA ALA A 142 5.47 -0.38 -5.12
C ALA A 142 5.34 0.48 -6.37
N LEU A 143 4.11 0.78 -6.77
CA LEU A 143 3.77 1.84 -7.71
C LEU A 143 3.52 3.12 -6.92
N GLN A 144 4.19 4.21 -7.29
CA GLN A 144 4.11 5.49 -6.56
C GLN A 144 3.73 6.64 -7.50
N GLY A 145 3.25 7.73 -6.91
CA GLY A 145 3.01 8.98 -7.64
C GLY A 145 1.74 8.99 -8.48
N ILE A 146 0.80 8.07 -8.24
CA ILE A 146 -0.51 8.09 -8.90
C ILE A 146 -1.30 9.27 -8.32
N LYS A 147 -1.69 10.22 -9.17
CA LYS A 147 -2.41 11.43 -8.74
C LYS A 147 -3.87 11.37 -9.18
N LEU A 148 -4.77 11.67 -8.26
CA LEU A 148 -6.21 11.84 -8.48
C LEU A 148 -6.56 13.30 -8.17
N THR A 149 -7.12 14.03 -9.13
CA THR A 149 -7.46 15.45 -8.94
C THR A 149 -8.90 15.56 -8.44
N LYS A 150 -9.16 16.41 -7.45
CA LYS A 150 -10.53 16.69 -7.02
C LYS A 150 -11.14 17.78 -7.89
N HIS A 151 -12.31 17.51 -8.46
CA HIS A 151 -13.08 18.45 -9.26
C HIS A 151 -14.15 19.11 -8.39
N LEU A 152 -13.70 19.94 -7.45
CA LEU A 152 -14.57 20.69 -6.54
C LEU A 152 -15.23 21.85 -7.28
N THR A 153 -16.53 21.79 -7.49
CA THR A 153 -17.31 22.83 -8.20
C THR A 153 -18.14 23.69 -7.26
N ARG A 154 -18.25 23.31 -5.98
CA ARG A 154 -19.06 24.00 -4.98
C ARG A 154 -18.44 23.91 -3.59
N HIS A 155 -18.78 24.89 -2.75
CA HIS A 155 -18.38 24.92 -1.35
C HIS A 155 -18.99 23.74 -0.57
N GLY A 156 -18.19 23.06 0.24
CA GLY A 156 -18.63 21.90 1.03
C GLY A 156 -18.72 20.58 0.26
N GLN A 157 -18.38 20.56 -1.04
CA GLN A 157 -18.23 19.29 -1.77
C GLN A 157 -17.05 18.51 -1.19
N GLY A 158 -17.33 17.28 -0.74
CA GLY A 158 -16.32 16.35 -0.26
C GLY A 158 -16.00 15.30 -1.29
N TYR A 159 -14.95 14.55 -1.02
CA TYR A 159 -14.68 13.29 -1.70
C TYR A 159 -14.54 12.20 -0.64
N SER A 160 -14.82 10.96 -1.03
CA SER A 160 -14.79 9.85 -0.11
C SER A 160 -14.38 8.55 -0.80
N TRP A 161 -13.62 7.75 -0.06
CA TRP A 161 -13.13 6.44 -0.48
C TRP A 161 -14.12 5.34 -0.16
N ARG A 162 -14.38 4.47 -1.13
CA ARG A 162 -15.26 3.31 -0.99
C ARG A 162 -14.51 2.10 -1.53
N SER A 163 -14.66 0.95 -0.90
CA SER A 163 -13.97 -0.28 -1.29
C SER A 163 -14.95 -1.33 -1.80
N TYR A 164 -14.41 -2.33 -2.49
CA TYR A 164 -15.10 -3.58 -2.75
C TYR A 164 -14.47 -4.68 -1.89
N SER A 165 -15.29 -5.45 -1.17
CA SER A 165 -14.83 -6.65 -0.44
C SER A 165 -14.81 -7.91 -1.31
N LYS A 166 -15.66 -7.96 -2.34
CA LYS A 166 -15.72 -9.06 -3.31
C LYS A 166 -14.83 -8.75 -4.50
N THR A 167 -13.56 -9.08 -4.36
CA THR A 167 -12.50 -8.74 -5.32
C THR A 167 -11.80 -9.98 -5.85
N ASP A 168 -12.53 -11.08 -6.02
CA ASP A 168 -11.97 -12.31 -6.59
C ASP A 168 -11.56 -12.09 -8.04
N TRP A 169 -10.30 -12.41 -8.35
CA TRP A 169 -9.79 -12.24 -9.69
C TRP A 169 -10.40 -13.26 -10.66
N LYS A 170 -10.61 -12.81 -11.90
CA LYS A 170 -10.93 -13.63 -13.05
C LYS A 170 -10.01 -13.23 -14.18
N LEU A 171 -9.47 -14.24 -14.87
CA LEU A 171 -8.50 -14.02 -15.93
C LEU A 171 -9.06 -13.09 -17.01
N ASN A 172 -8.27 -12.08 -17.39
CA ASN A 172 -8.60 -11.06 -18.38
C ASN A 172 -9.85 -10.23 -18.05
N GLN A 173 -10.29 -10.20 -16.80
CA GLN A 173 -11.41 -9.36 -16.35
C GLN A 173 -10.92 -8.24 -15.45
N GLU A 174 -11.51 -7.07 -15.65
CA GLU A 174 -11.28 -5.91 -14.80
C GLU A 174 -12.13 -6.04 -13.53
N ILE A 175 -11.44 -6.06 -12.38
CA ILE A 175 -12.04 -6.19 -11.06
C ILE A 175 -11.89 -4.87 -10.31
N PRO A 176 -12.99 -4.14 -10.04
CA PRO A 176 -12.92 -2.90 -9.29
C PRO A 176 -12.61 -3.18 -7.82
N VAL A 177 -11.74 -2.36 -7.22
CA VAL A 177 -11.30 -2.51 -5.82
C VAL A 177 -11.56 -1.28 -4.98
N LEU A 178 -11.41 -0.10 -5.55
CA LEU A 178 -11.61 1.17 -4.86
C LEU A 178 -12.35 2.16 -5.75
N VAL A 179 -13.18 2.98 -5.12
CA VAL A 179 -13.84 4.14 -5.74
C VAL A 179 -13.52 5.36 -4.91
N TYR A 180 -13.08 6.42 -5.59
CA TYR A 180 -12.90 7.73 -4.97
C TYR A 180 -13.88 8.71 -5.59
N ALA A 181 -14.95 9.02 -4.89
CA ALA A 181 -16.10 9.72 -5.46
C ALA A 181 -16.38 11.02 -4.73
N SER A 182 -16.77 12.02 -5.51
CA SER A 182 -17.29 13.28 -4.99
C SER A 182 -18.68 13.08 -4.35
N SER A 183 -19.03 13.93 -3.41
CA SER A 183 -20.40 14.09 -2.97
C SER A 183 -21.26 14.75 -4.08
N TRP A 184 -22.58 14.67 -3.97
CA TRP A 184 -23.56 15.23 -4.90
C TRP A 184 -24.70 15.94 -4.16
N VAL A 185 -25.37 16.87 -4.83
CA VAL A 185 -26.56 17.52 -4.28
C VAL A 185 -27.79 16.68 -4.60
N ASP A 186 -28.54 16.27 -3.58
CA ASP A 186 -29.88 15.76 -3.77
C ASP A 186 -30.81 16.91 -4.16
N LYS A 187 -31.25 16.94 -5.43
CA LYS A 187 -32.12 18.00 -5.97
C LYS A 187 -33.46 18.09 -5.24
N THR A 188 -33.96 16.99 -4.69
CA THR A 188 -35.26 16.93 -4.01
C THR A 188 -35.23 17.63 -2.66
N HIS A 189 -34.18 17.34 -1.87
CA HIS A 189 -34.06 17.82 -0.50
C HIS A 189 -33.08 19.00 -0.36
N ARG A 190 -32.37 19.36 -1.44
CA ARG A 190 -31.33 20.42 -1.49
C ARG A 190 -30.24 20.23 -0.44
N ILE A 191 -29.87 18.99 -0.15
CA ILE A 191 -28.80 18.63 0.78
C ILE A 191 -27.63 18.00 0.02
N GLU A 192 -26.43 18.19 0.54
CA GLU A 192 -25.25 17.48 0.08
C GLU A 192 -25.30 16.02 0.58
N ARG A 193 -25.10 15.07 -0.31
CA ARG A 193 -25.05 13.64 -0.03
C ARG A 193 -23.73 13.06 -0.47
N SER A 194 -23.25 12.08 0.28
CA SER A 194 -22.19 11.17 -0.13
C SER A 194 -22.69 9.75 0.04
N CYS A 195 -22.09 8.81 -0.69
CA CYS A 195 -22.42 7.39 -0.54
C CYS A 195 -22.10 6.96 0.89
N ALA A 196 -23.04 6.36 1.62
CA ALA A 196 -22.79 5.99 3.01
C ALA A 196 -22.08 4.64 3.15
N ALA A 197 -22.14 3.79 2.12
CA ALA A 197 -21.63 2.43 2.17
C ALA A 197 -20.09 2.37 2.10
N ALA A 198 -19.41 1.95 3.17
CA ALA A 198 -17.96 1.73 3.12
C ALA A 198 -17.56 0.65 2.09
N ASP A 199 -18.37 -0.41 1.99
CA ASP A 199 -18.21 -1.50 1.02
C ASP A 199 -19.35 -1.52 0.00
N LEU A 200 -19.01 -1.39 -1.28
CA LEU A 200 -19.95 -1.36 -2.40
C LEU A 200 -20.35 -2.77 -2.88
N SER A 201 -19.61 -3.82 -2.54
CA SER A 201 -19.91 -5.20 -2.93
C SER A 201 -21.19 -5.75 -2.28
N SER A 202 -21.58 -5.20 -1.13
CA SER A 202 -22.71 -5.63 -0.32
C SER A 202 -23.89 -4.64 -0.37
N ASN A 203 -23.68 -3.41 -0.89
CA ASN A 203 -24.67 -2.33 -0.88
C ASN A 203 -24.98 -1.82 -2.29
N ILE A 204 -25.67 -2.64 -3.08
CA ILE A 204 -25.94 -2.38 -4.51
C ILE A 204 -26.71 -1.06 -4.73
N LEU A 205 -27.67 -0.73 -3.86
CA LEU A 205 -28.45 0.51 -3.98
C LEU A 205 -27.57 1.75 -3.75
N GLU A 206 -26.69 1.71 -2.76
CA GLU A 206 -25.74 2.79 -2.47
C GLU A 206 -24.69 2.93 -3.59
N ALA A 207 -24.19 1.81 -4.11
CA ALA A 207 -23.29 1.79 -5.25
C ALA A 207 -23.95 2.42 -6.48
N LYS A 208 -25.20 2.03 -6.78
CA LYS A 208 -25.97 2.62 -7.87
C LYS A 208 -26.18 4.12 -7.66
N ALA A 209 -26.58 4.53 -6.46
CA ALA A 209 -26.77 5.95 -6.14
C ALA A 209 -25.48 6.76 -6.33
N LEU A 210 -24.32 6.23 -5.94
CA LEU A 210 -23.02 6.86 -6.18
C LEU A 210 -22.76 7.05 -7.67
N PHE A 211 -22.89 6.00 -8.48
CA PHE A 211 -22.54 6.06 -9.90
C PHE A 211 -23.52 6.89 -10.73
N ASP A 212 -24.80 6.89 -10.36
CA ASP A 212 -25.84 7.66 -11.06
C ASP A 212 -25.78 9.16 -10.74
N ASN A 213 -25.31 9.54 -9.54
CA ASN A 213 -25.46 10.91 -9.04
C ASN A 213 -24.14 11.65 -8.80
N SER A 214 -23.03 10.95 -8.55
CA SER A 214 -21.75 11.62 -8.33
C SER A 214 -21.28 12.30 -9.61
N PRO A 215 -21.07 13.64 -9.61
CA PRO A 215 -20.63 14.35 -10.81
C PRO A 215 -19.20 14.00 -11.22
N HIS A 216 -18.40 13.45 -10.31
CA HIS A 216 -17.03 13.04 -10.60
C HIS A 216 -16.56 11.92 -9.67
N TYR A 217 -15.92 10.90 -10.24
CA TYR A 217 -15.34 9.81 -9.46
C TYR A 217 -14.23 9.09 -10.22
N TYR A 218 -13.35 8.43 -9.48
CA TYR A 218 -12.37 7.49 -10.00
C TYR A 218 -12.76 6.07 -9.59
N VAL A 219 -12.62 5.13 -10.52
CA VAL A 219 -12.64 3.69 -10.23
C VAL A 219 -11.22 3.17 -10.43
N ILE A 220 -10.70 2.51 -9.40
CA ILE A 220 -9.43 1.80 -9.45
C ILE A 220 -9.76 0.32 -9.50
N SER A 221 -9.19 -0.33 -10.51
CA SER A 221 -9.39 -1.75 -10.76
C SER A 221 -8.04 -2.43 -10.94
N TYR A 222 -8.03 -3.76 -10.88
CA TYR A 222 -6.91 -4.54 -11.39
C TYR A 222 -7.39 -5.54 -12.44
N VAL A 223 -6.48 -5.97 -13.30
CA VAL A 223 -6.69 -7.03 -14.30
C VAL A 223 -5.57 -8.03 -14.16
N VAL A 224 -5.89 -9.32 -14.22
CA VAL A 224 -4.91 -10.42 -14.22
C VAL A 224 -4.81 -11.00 -15.62
N PHE A 225 -3.59 -11.17 -16.12
CA PHE A 225 -3.29 -11.75 -17.43
C PHE A 225 -2.34 -12.94 -17.27
N GLU A 226 -2.46 -13.92 -18.15
CA GLU A 226 -1.42 -14.95 -18.26
C GLU A 226 -0.11 -14.29 -18.70
N GLU A 227 1.00 -14.78 -18.17
CA GLU A 227 2.31 -14.43 -18.69
C GLU A 227 2.37 -14.86 -20.15
N GLN A 228 2.60 -13.92 -21.07
CA GLN A 228 2.87 -14.28 -22.46
C GLN A 228 4.18 -15.06 -22.46
N ASP A 229 4.13 -16.34 -22.86
CA ASP A 229 5.31 -17.14 -23.15
C ASP A 229 6.26 -16.27 -23.98
N LYS A 230 7.39 -15.87 -23.38
CA LYS A 230 8.49 -15.28 -24.12
C LYS A 230 8.96 -16.35 -25.09
N LYS A 231 8.35 -16.41 -26.28
CA LYS A 231 8.97 -17.03 -27.44
C LYS A 231 10.24 -16.23 -27.70
N SER A 232 11.35 -16.75 -27.19
CA SER A 232 12.69 -16.27 -27.52
C SER A 232 12.80 -16.14 -29.05
N PRO A 233 13.32 -15.02 -29.57
CA PRO A 233 13.73 -14.94 -30.97
C PRO A 233 14.85 -15.94 -31.28
#